data_AF-A0A8B7XL31-F1
#
_entry.id   AF-A0A8B7XL31-F1
#
_cell.length_a   1.000
_cell.length_b   1.000
_cell.length_c   1.000
_cell.angle_alpha   90.00
_cell.angle_beta   90.00
_cell.angle_gamma   90.00
#
_symmetry.space_group_name_H-M   'P 1'
#
loop_
_entity.id
_entity.type
_entity.pdbx_description
1 polymer ?
#
loop_
_entity_poly.entity_id
_entity_poly.type
_entity_poly.pdbx_seq_one_letter_code
_entity_poly.pdbx_strand_id
1 'polypeptide(L)'
;MAAVAMTNITQLLQAAEFLERREREHGYASTMPYNPESTRRKLKVKRLHSNSRSSHNELEKNRRAHLRNCLERLKEIVPLTTESARHTTLGLLTNAKDFIASLEREESKYKLHKEKLAREQRFLKRRLEQLRLGRHKIRQDSTGSSSLMSDDSEKDEVDVTGYNSDSDLSSSSEMTGSDGGLAVSTKEIIIVEQTL
;
A
#
# COMPACT_ATOMS: atom_id res chain seq x y z
N MET A 1 -16.67 -35.82 -85.08
CA MET A 1 -16.58 -35.07 -83.79
C MET A 1 -15.94 -35.86 -82.66
N ALA A 2 -16.02 -37.20 -82.59
CA ALA A 2 -15.39 -37.99 -81.51
C ALA A 2 -13.85 -37.99 -81.51
N ALA A 3 -13.19 -37.94 -82.68
CA ALA A 3 -11.72 -37.99 -82.78
C ALA A 3 -11.03 -36.77 -82.16
N VAL A 4 -11.62 -35.57 -82.25
CA VAL A 4 -11.08 -34.32 -81.68
C VAL A 4 -11.21 -34.29 -80.15
N ALA A 5 -12.27 -34.90 -79.60
CA ALA A 5 -12.41 -35.06 -78.16
C ALA A 5 -11.33 -36.00 -77.59
N MET A 6 -10.99 -37.06 -78.32
CA MET A 6 -9.95 -38.02 -77.90
C MET A 6 -8.55 -37.40 -77.93
N THR A 7 -8.23 -36.53 -78.90
CA THR A 7 -6.95 -35.79 -78.93
C THR A 7 -6.81 -34.77 -77.79
N ASN A 8 -7.92 -34.16 -77.37
CA ASN A 8 -7.91 -33.19 -76.26
C ASN A 8 -7.71 -33.89 -74.91
N ILE A 9 -8.30 -35.07 -74.73
CA ILE A 9 -8.16 -35.86 -73.50
C ILE A 9 -6.74 -36.41 -73.36
N THR A 10 -6.12 -36.88 -74.44
CA THR A 10 -4.73 -37.38 -74.39
C THR A 10 -3.73 -36.27 -74.07
N GLN A 11 -3.92 -35.07 -74.63
CA GLN A 11 -3.09 -33.90 -74.30
C GLN A 11 -3.23 -33.48 -72.83
N LEU A 12 -4.44 -33.54 -72.27
CA LEU A 12 -4.70 -33.20 -70.87
C LEU A 12 -4.06 -34.21 -69.90
N LEU A 13 -4.11 -35.51 -70.24
CA LEU A 13 -3.47 -36.56 -69.45
C LEU A 13 -1.94 -36.46 -69.50
N GLN A 14 -1.36 -36.15 -70.67
CA GLN A 14 0.08 -35.92 -70.81
C GLN A 14 0.55 -34.68 -70.04
N ALA A 15 -0.24 -33.61 -70.01
CA ALA A 15 0.04 -32.42 -69.21
C ALA A 15 -0.05 -32.69 -67.69
N ALA A 16 -1.01 -33.52 -67.26
CA ALA A 16 -1.15 -33.93 -65.87
C ALA A 16 0.06 -34.78 -65.40
N GLU A 17 0.50 -35.73 -66.22
CA GLU A 17 1.70 -36.55 -65.93
C GLU A 17 2.98 -35.69 -65.82
N PHE A 18 3.07 -34.61 -66.61
CA PHE A 18 4.20 -33.67 -66.58
C PHE A 18 4.20 -32.78 -65.32
N LEU A 19 3.03 -32.40 -64.79
CA LEU A 19 2.93 -31.72 -63.50
C LEU A 19 3.30 -32.66 -62.34
N GLU A 20 2.89 -33.92 -62.41
CA GLU A 20 3.15 -34.93 -61.39
C GLU A 20 4.63 -35.35 -61.31
N ARG A 21 5.36 -35.35 -62.44
CA ARG A 21 6.82 -35.56 -62.46
C ARG A 21 7.58 -34.37 -61.86
N ARG A 22 7.08 -33.14 -62.02
CA ARG A 22 7.77 -31.91 -61.55
C ARG A 22 7.60 -31.67 -60.05
N GLU A 23 6.54 -32.20 -59.44
CA GLU A 23 6.36 -32.15 -57.98
C GLU A 23 7.29 -33.14 -57.23
N ARG A 24 7.92 -34.10 -57.94
CA ARG A 24 8.75 -35.15 -57.33
C ARG A 24 10.27 -34.89 -57.35
N GLU A 25 10.76 -33.82 -57.97
CA GLU A 25 12.21 -33.57 -58.13
C GLU A 25 12.59 -32.12 -57.74
N HIS A 26 12.62 -31.87 -56.43
CA HIS A 26 13.50 -30.93 -55.72
C HIS A 26 13.90 -29.58 -56.38
N GLY A 27 13.21 -28.51 -55.95
CA GLY A 27 13.78 -27.16 -55.91
C GLY A 27 14.27 -26.80 -54.50
N TYR A 28 15.59 -26.82 -54.30
CA TYR A 28 16.35 -26.10 -53.25
C TYR A 28 16.31 -26.62 -51.79
N ALA A 29 16.81 -27.82 -51.51
CA ALA A 29 17.43 -28.14 -50.21
C ALA A 29 18.38 -29.33 -50.33
N SER A 30 19.65 -29.10 -49.96
CA SER A 30 20.80 -30.02 -49.90
C SER A 30 20.48 -31.48 -49.57
N THR A 31 21.02 -32.43 -50.35
CA THR A 31 21.12 -33.85 -50.01
C THR A 31 22.15 -34.06 -48.89
N MET A 32 21.79 -33.67 -47.66
CA MET A 32 22.43 -34.20 -46.46
C MET A 32 21.84 -35.59 -46.16
N PRO A 33 22.66 -36.60 -45.84
CA PRO A 33 22.18 -37.95 -45.60
C PRO A 33 21.14 -37.94 -44.47
N TYR A 34 19.95 -38.43 -44.80
CA TYR A 34 18.80 -38.53 -43.92
C TYR A 34 19.13 -39.42 -42.72
N ASN A 35 19.26 -38.81 -41.55
CA ASN A 35 19.29 -39.51 -40.27
C ASN A 35 17.85 -39.55 -39.69
N PRO A 36 17.19 -40.71 -39.63
CA PRO A 36 15.81 -40.85 -39.13
C PRO A 36 15.64 -40.51 -37.64
N GLU A 37 16.74 -40.29 -36.89
CA GLU A 37 16.69 -39.96 -35.45
C GLU A 37 16.31 -38.49 -35.17
N SER A 38 16.46 -37.60 -36.15
CA SER A 38 16.32 -36.14 -35.96
C SER A 38 14.90 -35.61 -36.20
N THR A 39 14.07 -36.33 -36.98
CA THR A 39 12.70 -35.91 -37.30
C THR A 39 11.70 -36.29 -36.20
N ARG A 40 11.96 -37.34 -35.42
CA ARG A 40 11.14 -37.70 -34.25
C ARG A 40 11.19 -36.65 -33.13
N ARG A 41 12.23 -35.83 -33.07
CA ARG A 41 12.38 -34.79 -32.03
C ARG A 41 11.60 -33.50 -32.33
N LYS A 42 11.28 -33.22 -33.60
CA LYS A 42 10.60 -31.96 -33.99
C LYS A 42 9.06 -32.04 -33.97
N LEU A 43 8.47 -33.23 -33.99
CA LEU A 43 7.01 -33.42 -33.90
C LEU A 43 6.48 -33.40 -32.44
N LYS A 44 7.37 -33.49 -31.44
CA LYS A 44 6.99 -33.48 -30.01
C LYS A 44 6.80 -32.07 -29.43
N VAL A 45 7.26 -31.02 -30.12
CA VAL A 45 7.23 -29.63 -29.60
C VAL A 45 5.88 -28.95 -29.86
N LYS A 46 5.09 -29.38 -30.85
CA LYS A 46 3.79 -28.76 -31.18
C LYS A 46 2.66 -29.10 -30.19
N ARG A 47 2.78 -30.16 -29.39
CA ARG A 47 1.74 -30.56 -28.40
C ARG A 47 1.89 -29.91 -27.02
N LEU A 48 3.02 -29.27 -26.70
CA LEU A 48 3.24 -28.60 -25.42
C LEU A 48 2.55 -27.23 -25.32
N HIS A 49 2.36 -26.54 -26.44
CA HIS A 49 1.81 -25.18 -26.48
C HIS A 49 0.32 -25.10 -26.07
N SER A 50 -0.45 -26.18 -26.24
CA SER A 50 -1.86 -26.24 -25.80
C SER A 50 -1.97 -26.33 -24.27
N ASN A 51 -1.17 -27.20 -23.64
CA ASN A 51 -1.07 -27.30 -22.18
C ASN A 51 -0.50 -26.03 -21.53
N SER A 52 0.43 -25.33 -22.18
CA SER A 52 0.94 -24.05 -21.69
C SER A 52 -0.12 -22.96 -21.63
N ARG A 53 -1.10 -22.93 -22.56
CA ARG A 53 -2.19 -21.94 -22.52
C ARG A 53 -3.17 -22.21 -21.39
N SER A 54 -3.53 -23.47 -21.16
CA SER A 54 -4.40 -23.85 -20.05
C SER A 54 -3.73 -23.58 -18.70
N SER A 55 -2.46 -23.98 -18.55
CA SER A 55 -1.66 -23.71 -17.34
C SER A 55 -1.51 -22.20 -17.08
N HIS A 56 -1.23 -21.41 -18.12
CA HIS A 56 -1.20 -19.94 -18.00
C HIS A 56 -2.53 -19.36 -17.53
N ASN A 57 -3.66 -19.82 -18.07
CA ASN A 57 -4.99 -19.35 -17.65
C ASN A 57 -5.31 -19.72 -16.19
N GLU A 58 -4.87 -20.89 -15.74
CA GLU A 58 -5.03 -21.32 -14.34
C GLU A 58 -4.21 -20.44 -13.39
N LEU A 59 -2.95 -20.16 -13.74
CA LEU A 59 -2.09 -19.24 -12.99
C LEU A 59 -2.68 -17.82 -12.95
N GLU A 60 -3.20 -17.34 -14.08
CA GLU A 60 -3.86 -16.03 -14.19
C GLU A 60 -5.12 -15.95 -13.31
N LYS A 61 -5.93 -17.02 -13.28
CA LYS A 61 -7.11 -17.12 -12.39
C LYS A 61 -6.70 -17.10 -10.92
N ASN A 62 -5.67 -17.88 -10.55
CA ASN A 62 -5.17 -17.92 -9.18
C ASN A 62 -4.64 -16.56 -8.74
N ARG A 63 -3.81 -15.91 -9.57
CA ARG A 63 -3.31 -14.54 -9.30
C ARG A 63 -4.47 -13.54 -9.13
N ARG A 64 -5.52 -13.62 -9.96
CA ARG A 64 -6.71 -12.75 -9.80
C ARG A 64 -7.48 -13.03 -8.52
N ALA A 65 -7.59 -14.29 -8.10
CA ALA A 65 -8.22 -14.66 -6.83
C ALA A 65 -7.42 -14.10 -5.64
N HIS A 66 -6.09 -14.24 -5.67
CA HIS A 66 -5.20 -13.67 -4.66
C HIS A 66 -5.35 -12.14 -4.57
N LEU A 67 -5.33 -11.44 -5.71
CA LEU A 67 -5.52 -9.99 -5.74
C LEU A 67 -6.85 -9.56 -5.11
N ARG A 68 -7.95 -10.28 -5.40
CA ARG A 68 -9.24 -9.98 -4.78
C ARG A 68 -9.19 -10.14 -3.26
N ASN A 69 -8.56 -11.21 -2.76
CA ASN A 69 -8.39 -11.41 -1.32
C ASN A 69 -7.56 -10.30 -0.67
N CYS A 70 -6.47 -9.86 -1.30
CA CYS A 70 -5.69 -8.71 -0.81
C CYS A 70 -6.54 -7.43 -0.73
N LEU A 71 -7.34 -7.15 -1.76
CA LEU A 71 -8.22 -5.98 -1.77
C LEU A 71 -9.33 -6.07 -0.73
N GLU A 72 -9.85 -7.27 -0.47
CA GLU A 72 -10.86 -7.52 0.56
C GLU A 72 -10.30 -7.26 1.97
N ARG A 73 -9.13 -7.79 2.29
CA ARG A 73 -8.42 -7.48 3.54
C ARG A 73 -8.13 -5.99 3.68
N LEU A 74 -7.75 -5.32 2.60
CA LEU A 74 -7.50 -3.88 2.63
C LEU A 74 -8.76 -3.08 2.98
N LYS A 75 -9.95 -3.54 2.55
CA LYS A 75 -11.23 -2.91 2.90
C LYS A 75 -11.58 -3.02 4.39
N GLU A 76 -11.13 -4.06 5.07
CA GLU A 76 -11.39 -4.24 6.51
C GLU A 76 -10.58 -3.25 7.36
N ILE A 77 -9.40 -2.86 6.88
CA ILE A 77 -8.46 -2.01 7.62
C ILE A 77 -8.69 -0.52 7.33
N VAL A 78 -8.98 -0.18 6.09
CA VAL A 78 -9.19 1.22 5.68
C VAL A 78 -10.60 1.64 6.10
N PRO A 79 -10.76 2.74 6.86
CA PRO A 79 -12.06 3.30 7.19
C PRO A 79 -12.74 3.73 5.88
N LEU A 80 -13.64 2.88 5.38
CA LEU A 80 -14.42 3.18 4.19
C LEU A 80 -15.57 4.08 4.60
N THR A 81 -15.56 5.33 4.14
CA THR A 81 -16.75 6.16 4.20
C THR A 81 -17.84 5.46 3.39
N THR A 82 -18.90 5.06 4.09
CA THR A 82 -20.05 4.32 3.57
C THR A 82 -20.79 5.05 2.44
N GLU A 83 -20.43 6.30 2.16
CA GLU A 83 -21.02 7.16 1.13
C GLU A 83 -20.54 6.86 -0.30
N SER A 84 -19.53 6.01 -0.49
CA SER A 84 -19.23 5.51 -1.83
C SER A 84 -20.08 4.28 -2.11
N ALA A 85 -21.23 4.48 -2.77
CA ALA A 85 -22.09 3.40 -3.26
C ALA A 85 -21.36 2.35 -4.14
N ARG A 86 -20.10 2.60 -4.55
CA ARG A 86 -19.27 1.67 -5.30
C ARG A 86 -17.82 1.63 -4.81
N HIS A 87 -17.45 0.53 -4.19
CA HIS A 87 -16.06 0.19 -3.86
C HIS A 87 -15.26 -0.08 -5.14
N THR A 88 -14.60 0.95 -5.68
CA THR A 88 -13.67 0.80 -6.81
C THR A 88 -12.26 0.50 -6.31
N THR A 89 -11.46 -0.25 -7.08
CA THR A 89 -10.06 -0.53 -6.72
C THR A 89 -9.25 0.76 -6.57
N LEU A 90 -9.44 1.72 -7.47
CA LEU A 90 -8.75 3.00 -7.41
C LEU A 90 -9.12 3.78 -6.14
N GLY A 91 -10.41 3.91 -5.84
CA GLY A 91 -10.88 4.60 -4.64
C GLY A 91 -10.34 3.99 -3.35
N LEU A 92 -10.28 2.65 -3.28
CA LEU A 92 -9.68 1.96 -2.13
C LEU A 92 -8.19 2.28 -1.97
N LEU A 93 -7.42 2.29 -3.06
CA LEU A 93 -5.99 2.59 -3.02
C LEU A 93 -5.73 4.06 -2.65
N THR A 94 -6.53 5.00 -3.16
CA THR A 94 -6.43 6.41 -2.77
C THR A 94 -6.75 6.60 -1.29
N ASN A 95 -7.87 6.05 -0.82
CA ASN A 95 -8.25 6.14 0.59
C ASN A 95 -7.23 5.48 1.52
N ALA A 96 -6.63 4.35 1.11
CA ALA A 96 -5.57 3.70 1.87
C ALA A 96 -4.35 4.60 2.03
N LYS A 97 -3.93 5.27 0.95
CA LYS A 97 -2.82 6.23 0.98
C LYS A 97 -3.13 7.39 1.92
N ASP A 98 -4.32 7.96 1.83
CA ASP A 98 -4.73 9.09 2.66
C ASP A 98 -4.88 8.68 4.13
N PHE A 99 -5.35 7.46 4.39
CA PHE A 99 -5.46 6.91 5.73
C PHE A 99 -4.08 6.73 6.38
N ILE A 100 -3.09 6.20 5.66
CA ILE A 100 -1.70 6.12 6.15
C ILE A 100 -1.19 7.52 6.51
N ALA A 101 -1.34 8.49 5.61
CA ALA A 101 -0.91 9.87 5.86
C ALA A 101 -1.64 10.50 7.06
N SER A 102 -2.88 10.10 7.34
CA SER A 102 -3.62 10.55 8.51
C SER A 102 -3.10 9.94 9.80
N LEU A 103 -2.85 8.63 9.80
CA LEU A 103 -2.27 7.93 10.95
C LEU A 103 -0.90 8.51 11.32
N GLU A 104 -0.04 8.80 10.34
CA GLU A 104 1.27 9.42 10.58
C GLU A 104 1.17 10.82 11.21
N ARG A 105 0.18 11.62 10.76
CA ARG A 105 -0.11 12.93 11.37
C ARG A 105 -0.61 12.80 12.80
N GLU A 106 -1.50 11.86 13.06
CA GLU A 106 -2.01 11.60 14.41
C GLU A 106 -0.92 11.09 15.34
N GLU A 107 -0.09 10.15 14.89
CA GLU A 107 1.06 9.66 15.64
C GLU A 107 1.99 10.82 16.05
N SER A 108 2.29 11.71 15.10
CA SER A 108 3.12 12.89 15.36
C SER A 108 2.49 13.81 16.42
N LYS A 109 1.17 14.04 16.37
CA LYS A 109 0.44 14.82 17.37
C LYS A 109 0.45 14.16 18.74
N TYR A 110 0.17 12.86 18.83
CA TYR A 110 0.17 12.13 20.09
C TYR A 110 1.57 12.06 20.70
N LYS A 111 2.61 11.94 19.88
CA LYS A 111 4.01 12.00 20.33
C LYS A 111 4.34 13.35 20.98
N LEU A 112 3.98 14.46 20.33
CA LEU A 112 4.18 15.79 20.89
C LEU A 112 3.39 15.98 22.20
N HIS A 113 2.13 15.53 22.21
CA HIS A 113 1.29 15.63 23.40
C HIS A 113 1.86 14.82 24.58
N LYS A 114 2.33 13.60 24.32
CA LYS A 114 3.00 12.76 25.31
C LYS A 114 4.26 13.44 25.87
N GLU A 115 5.04 14.09 25.02
CA GLU A 115 6.24 14.82 25.44
C GLU A 115 5.91 16.02 26.33
N LYS A 116 4.87 16.80 25.98
CA LYS A 116 4.35 17.90 26.79
C LYS A 116 3.94 17.40 28.19
N LEU A 117 3.14 16.34 28.25
CA LEU A 117 2.74 15.72 29.52
C LEU A 117 3.94 15.21 30.32
N ALA A 118 4.95 14.63 29.67
CA ALA A 118 6.17 14.19 30.34
C ALA A 118 6.99 15.36 30.91
N ARG A 119 7.02 16.52 30.23
CA ARG A 119 7.61 17.75 30.76
C ARG A 119 6.83 18.26 31.99
N GLU A 120 5.51 18.35 31.90
CA GLU A 120 4.66 18.77 33.01
C GLU A 120 4.79 17.82 34.22
N GLN A 121 4.80 16.50 33.98
CA GLN A 121 5.00 15.52 35.04
C GLN A 121 6.35 15.71 35.75
N ARG A 122 7.43 15.97 34.99
CA ARG A 122 8.76 16.26 35.56
C ARG A 122 8.75 17.54 36.37
N PHE A 123 8.14 18.60 35.85
CA PHE A 123 7.98 19.88 36.55
C PHE A 123 7.23 19.70 37.88
N LEU A 124 6.07 19.06 37.87
CA LEU A 124 5.26 18.83 39.06
C LEU A 124 5.97 17.95 40.08
N LYS A 125 6.72 16.93 39.63
CA LYS A 125 7.55 16.09 40.52
C LYS A 125 8.62 16.93 41.23
N ARG A 126 9.36 17.78 40.50
CA ARG A 126 10.35 18.70 41.09
C ARG A 126 9.70 19.67 42.09
N ARG A 127 8.55 20.25 41.74
CA ARG A 127 7.81 21.17 42.61
C ARG A 127 7.34 20.47 43.91
N LEU A 128 6.86 19.24 43.79
CA LEU A 128 6.42 18.45 44.92
C LEU A 128 7.59 18.07 45.85
N GLU A 129 8.76 17.75 45.28
CA GLU A 129 9.98 17.50 46.05
C GLU A 129 10.45 18.75 46.81
N GLN A 130 10.45 19.92 46.16
CA GLN A 130 10.77 21.20 46.80
C GLN A 130 9.83 21.49 48.00
N LEU A 131 8.52 21.27 47.83
CA LEU A 131 7.53 21.46 48.90
C LEU A 131 7.72 20.46 50.04
N ARG A 132 8.10 19.21 49.74
CA ARG A 132 8.44 18.21 50.76
C ARG A 132 9.68 18.63 51.55
N LEU A 133 10.76 19.05 50.90
CA LEU A 133 11.97 19.53 51.56
C LEU A 133 11.73 20.83 52.35
N GLY A 134 10.94 21.76 51.83
CA GLY A 134 10.57 23.00 52.52
C GLY A 134 9.80 22.74 53.83
N ARG A 135 8.92 21.73 53.85
CA ARG A 135 8.23 21.29 55.09
C ARG A 135 9.16 20.65 56.11
N HIS A 136 10.24 20.00 55.68
CA HIS A 136 11.24 19.43 56.59
C HIS A 136 12.18 20.48 57.20
N LYS A 137 12.47 21.58 56.48
CA LYS A 137 13.28 22.69 57.01
C LYS A 137 12.55 23.54 58.06
N ILE A 138 11.22 23.67 57.98
CA ILE A 138 10.43 24.44 58.96
C ILE A 138 10.34 23.76 60.34
N ARG A 139 10.72 22.48 60.47
CA ARG A 139 10.76 21.75 61.75
C ARG A 139 12.16 21.63 62.36
N GLN A 140 13.19 22.18 61.71
CA GLN A 140 14.56 22.23 62.25
C GLN A 140 14.99 23.67 62.52
N ASP A 141 14.09 24.45 63.10
CA ASP A 141 14.42 25.70 63.78
C ASP A 141 14.96 25.39 65.18
N SER A 142 16.17 24.84 65.23
CA SER A 142 17.07 24.94 66.38
C SER A 142 18.51 24.78 65.90
N THR A 143 19.18 25.93 65.79
CA THR A 143 20.64 26.14 65.65
C THR A 143 21.33 25.54 64.42
N GLY A 144 21.57 26.36 63.40
CA GLY A 144 22.57 26.04 62.38
C GLY A 144 22.42 26.82 61.07
N SER A 145 23.11 27.94 60.96
CA SER A 145 23.28 28.68 59.70
C SER A 145 23.99 27.81 58.65
N SER A 146 23.43 27.67 57.45
CA SER A 146 24.23 27.63 56.21
C SER A 146 23.35 27.83 54.96
N SER A 147 23.64 28.96 54.33
CA SER A 147 23.55 29.26 52.90
C SER A 147 23.29 28.07 51.96
N LEU A 148 22.14 28.06 51.32
CA LEU A 148 21.93 27.38 50.04
C LEU A 148 21.34 28.40 49.08
N MET A 149 22.24 29.04 48.33
CA MET A 149 21.93 29.72 47.09
C MET A 149 21.51 28.65 46.09
N SER A 150 20.23 28.64 45.70
CA SER A 150 19.80 27.97 44.47
C SER A 150 19.47 29.07 43.49
N ASP A 151 20.50 29.46 42.74
CA ASP A 151 20.37 30.26 41.52
C ASP A 151 19.70 29.34 40.47
N ASP A 152 18.37 29.34 40.46
CA ASP A 152 17.54 28.66 39.46
C ASP A 152 17.33 29.65 38.30
N SER A 153 18.42 29.92 37.59
CA SER A 153 18.40 30.74 36.38
C SER A 153 17.99 29.87 35.18
N GLU A 154 16.73 29.43 35.16
CA GLU A 154 16.12 28.84 33.95
C GLU A 154 15.68 30.02 33.06
N LYS A 155 16.56 30.44 32.14
CA LYS A 155 16.19 31.33 31.04
C LYS A 155 15.13 30.61 30.19
N ASP A 156 13.89 31.05 30.30
CA ASP A 156 12.85 30.76 29.32
C ASP A 156 13.28 31.30 27.96
N GLU A 157 13.72 30.43 27.05
CA GLU A 157 13.77 30.74 25.63
C GLU A 157 12.33 30.88 25.12
N VAL A 158 11.86 32.12 25.11
CA VAL A 158 10.71 32.51 24.30
C VAL A 158 11.11 32.37 22.84
N ASP A 159 10.53 31.40 22.14
CA ASP A 159 10.65 31.30 20.69
C ASP A 159 9.95 32.54 20.10
N VAL A 160 10.75 33.57 19.77
CA VAL A 160 10.31 34.78 19.08
C VAL A 160 9.88 34.31 17.70
N THR A 161 8.58 34.09 17.54
CA THR A 161 7.93 33.93 16.25
C THR A 161 8.36 35.08 15.37
N GLY A 162 9.22 34.78 14.39
CA GLY A 162 9.55 35.67 13.29
C GLY A 162 8.29 35.95 12.50
N TYR A 163 7.61 37.04 12.84
CA TYR A 163 6.61 37.64 11.99
C TYR A 163 7.33 38.22 10.78
N ASN A 164 7.33 37.43 9.71
CA ASN A 164 7.54 37.93 8.37
C ASN A 164 6.45 38.97 8.12
N SER A 165 6.89 40.22 7.94
CA SER A 165 6.03 41.29 7.45
C SER A 165 5.50 40.91 6.06
N ASP A 166 4.33 41.48 5.74
CA ASP A 166 3.73 41.60 4.41
C ASP A 166 2.68 40.55 4.05
N SER A 167 1.41 40.83 4.38
CA SER A 167 0.34 41.01 3.37
C SER A 167 -0.99 41.40 4.03
N ASP A 168 -1.53 42.55 3.61
CA ASP A 168 -2.84 43.09 3.95
C ASP A 168 -3.97 42.14 3.55
N LEU A 169 -4.86 41.72 4.47
CA LEU A 169 -6.21 41.25 4.13
C LEU A 169 -7.21 41.51 5.28
N SER A 170 -8.37 42.04 4.90
CA SER A 170 -9.37 42.74 5.70
C SER A 170 -10.11 41.90 6.75
N SER A 171 -10.46 42.60 7.83
CA SER A 171 -11.42 42.26 8.90
C SER A 171 -12.82 41.91 8.38
N SER A 172 -13.45 40.90 8.96
CA SER A 172 -14.74 41.04 9.66
C SER A 172 -15.12 39.76 10.41
N SER A 173 -15.59 39.97 11.62
CA SER A 173 -15.93 38.98 12.65
C SER A 173 -17.41 39.07 12.95
N GLU A 174 -18.11 37.94 12.94
CA GLU A 174 -19.48 37.81 13.43
C GLU A 174 -19.51 36.53 14.29
N MET A 175 -19.55 36.68 15.61
CA MET A 175 -19.75 35.57 16.54
C MET A 175 -21.24 35.40 16.83
N THR A 176 -21.73 34.17 16.70
CA THR A 176 -22.97 33.74 17.35
C THR A 176 -22.64 32.52 18.20
N GLY A 177 -22.89 32.65 19.51
CA GLY A 177 -22.70 31.58 20.47
C GLY A 177 -23.77 30.50 20.32
N SER A 178 -23.38 29.24 20.50
CA SER A 178 -24.31 28.14 20.71
C SER A 178 -23.71 27.15 21.70
N ASP A 179 -24.27 27.16 22.91
CA ASP A 179 -24.01 26.19 23.97
C ASP A 179 -24.70 24.87 23.63
N GLY A 180 -23.90 23.83 23.41
CA GLY A 180 -24.35 22.45 23.25
C GLY A 180 -23.61 21.54 24.22
N GLY A 181 -24.17 21.35 25.41
CA GLY A 181 -23.66 20.42 26.41
C GLY A 181 -23.76 18.96 25.93
N LEU A 182 -22.63 18.26 25.89
CA LEU A 182 -22.59 16.82 25.65
C LEU A 182 -22.18 16.10 26.94
N ALA A 183 -23.10 15.31 27.47
CA ALA A 183 -22.88 14.42 28.59
C ALA A 183 -21.94 13.28 28.18
N VAL A 184 -20.77 13.18 28.81
CA VAL A 184 -19.85 12.05 28.64
C VAL A 184 -20.32 10.89 29.50
N SER A 185 -20.96 9.90 28.86
CA SER A 185 -21.28 8.62 29.50
C SER A 185 -20.06 7.69 29.41
N THR A 186 -19.27 7.60 30.48
CA THR A 186 -18.20 6.61 30.61
C THR A 186 -18.80 5.22 30.82
N LYS A 187 -18.62 4.31 29.85
CA LYS A 187 -18.82 2.87 30.06
C LYS A 187 -17.49 2.27 30.51
N GLU A 188 -17.46 1.72 31.71
CA GLU A 188 -16.31 0.98 32.24
C GLU A 188 -16.06 -0.28 31.39
N ILE A 189 -14.83 -0.44 30.90
CA ILE A 189 -14.37 -1.66 30.24
C ILE A 189 -13.70 -2.51 31.32
N ILE A 190 -14.37 -3.59 31.73
CA ILE A 190 -13.80 -4.60 32.62
C ILE A 190 -12.88 -5.49 31.77
N ILE A 191 -11.57 -5.37 31.96
CA ILE A 191 -10.59 -6.30 31.38
C ILE A 191 -10.53 -7.51 32.31
N VAL A 192 -11.09 -8.64 31.85
CA VAL A 192 -10.91 -9.94 32.50
C VAL A 192 -9.55 -10.48 32.08
N GLU A 193 -8.57 -10.47 32.98
CA GLU A 193 -7.35 -11.25 32.80
C GLU A 193 -7.71 -12.74 32.78
N GLN A 194 -7.44 -13.40 31.66
CA GLN A 194 -7.51 -14.84 31.55
C GLN A 194 -6.07 -15.35 31.55
N THR A 195 -5.65 -15.89 32.69
CA THR A 195 -4.40 -16.64 32.84
C THR A 195 -4.62 -18.05 32.33
N LEU A 196 -3.82 -18.47 31.33
CA LEU A 196 -3.38 -19.84 31.07
C LEU A 196 -2.06 -19.79 30.29
#